data_AF-A0A7S7LT74-F1
#
_entry.id   AF-A0A7S7LT74-F1
#
_cell.length_a   1.000
_cell.length_b   1.000
_cell.length_c   1.000
_cell.angle_alpha   90.00
_cell.angle_beta   90.00
_cell.angle_gamma   90.00
#
_symmetry.space_group_name_H-M   'P 1'
#
loop_
_entity.id
_entity.type
_entity.pdbx_description
1 polymer ?
#
loop_
_entity_poly.entity_id
_entity_poly.type
_entity_poly.pdbx_seq_one_letter_code
_entity_poly.pdbx_strand_id
1 'polypeptide(L)'
;MKYSALFEDEDDVFLGSPESKLMDIVFTANNDVVRFDLANFIKKRAAMELVLNEHFGDDFDDKVKMLMVTNRDEVESKMKSLCIELMGEIVSKSE
;
A
#
# COMPACT_ATOMS: atom_id res chain seq x y z
N MET A 1 -10.53 -1.21 15.36
CA MET A 1 -10.21 -1.53 13.94
C MET A 1 -9.63 -2.94 13.90
N LYS A 2 -9.90 -3.74 12.85
CA LYS A 2 -9.66 -5.20 12.82
C LYS A 2 -8.18 -5.63 12.83
N TYR A 3 -7.24 -4.69 12.83
CA TYR A 3 -5.81 -4.98 12.71
C TYR A 3 -4.95 -4.34 13.81
N SER A 4 -5.55 -3.75 14.85
CA SER A 4 -4.80 -3.05 15.91
C SER A 4 -3.73 -3.92 16.60
N ALA A 5 -3.91 -5.23 16.64
CA ALA A 5 -2.95 -6.17 17.22
C ALA A 5 -1.65 -6.32 16.41
N LEU A 6 -1.63 -5.98 15.11
CA LEU A 6 -0.40 -5.94 14.31
C LEU A 6 0.43 -4.68 14.56
N PHE A 7 -0.12 -3.72 15.32
CA PHE A 7 0.42 -2.36 15.50
C PHE A 7 0.67 -2.00 16.97
N GLU A 8 0.48 -2.92 17.93
CA GLU A 8 0.87 -2.69 19.33
C GLU A 8 2.40 -2.55 19.49
N ASP A 9 3.18 -2.99 18.50
CA ASP A 9 4.66 -2.86 18.46
C ASP A 9 5.16 -1.65 17.65
N GLU A 10 4.30 -0.71 17.22
CA GLU A 10 4.74 0.49 16.47
C GLU A 10 5.51 1.53 17.32
N ASP A 11 5.54 1.38 18.64
CA ASP A 11 6.37 2.21 19.53
C ASP A 11 7.86 1.80 19.53
N ASP A 12 8.23 0.71 18.84
CA ASP A 12 9.64 0.32 18.70
C ASP A 12 10.26 0.94 17.44
N VAL A 13 10.89 2.09 17.63
CA VAL A 13 11.65 2.86 16.63
C VAL A 13 12.74 2.02 15.92
N PHE A 14 13.05 0.81 16.42
CA PHE A 14 14.03 -0.11 15.84
C PHE A 14 13.45 -1.20 14.91
N LEU A 15 12.14 -1.31 14.72
CA LEU A 15 11.51 -2.39 13.94
C LEU A 15 11.37 -2.14 12.42
N GLY A 16 11.84 -1.00 11.90
CA GLY A 16 11.80 -0.69 10.46
C GLY A 16 10.47 -0.09 9.98
N SER A 17 10.50 0.61 8.85
CA SER A 17 9.33 1.31 8.32
C SER A 17 8.30 0.34 7.72
N PRO A 18 7.00 0.71 7.61
CA PRO A 18 5.99 -0.13 6.98
C PRO A 18 6.37 -0.62 5.57
N GLU A 19 7.10 0.19 4.82
CA GLU A 19 7.64 -0.15 3.51
C GLU A 19 8.70 -1.27 3.63
N SER A 20 9.64 -1.14 4.56
CA SER A 20 10.68 -2.16 4.80
C SER A 20 10.05 -3.48 5.23
N LYS A 21 9.12 -3.44 6.18
CA LYS A 21 8.42 -4.64 6.68
C LYS A 21 7.60 -5.32 5.59
N LEU A 22 6.94 -4.55 4.72
CA LEU A 22 6.23 -5.10 3.58
C LEU A 22 7.19 -5.86 2.65
N MET A 23 8.38 -5.31 2.37
CA MET A 23 9.36 -5.99 1.53
C MET A 23 9.82 -7.30 2.18
N ASP A 24 10.07 -7.31 3.48
CA ASP A 24 10.42 -8.54 4.21
C ASP A 24 9.32 -9.61 4.05
N ILE A 25 8.05 -9.24 4.18
CA ILE A 25 6.91 -10.15 3.95
C ILE A 25 6.85 -10.63 2.50
N VAL A 26 7.01 -9.73 1.53
CA VAL A 26 7.01 -10.07 0.09
C VAL A 26 8.09 -11.10 -0.24
N PHE A 27 9.26 -11.03 0.40
CA PHE A 27 10.36 -11.96 0.15
C PHE A 27 10.27 -13.28 0.92
N THR A 28 9.52 -13.32 2.04
CA THR A 28 9.49 -14.47 2.95
C THR A 28 8.18 -15.27 2.92
N ALA A 29 7.06 -14.66 2.55
CA ALA A 29 5.75 -15.32 2.48
C ALA A 29 5.62 -16.26 1.27
N ASN A 30 4.53 -17.03 1.23
CA ASN A 30 4.24 -17.92 0.12
C ASN A 30 4.14 -17.12 -1.21
N ASN A 31 4.95 -17.50 -2.19
CA ASN A 31 5.05 -16.79 -3.47
C ASN A 31 3.72 -16.70 -4.23
N ASP A 32 2.86 -17.72 -4.17
CA ASP A 32 1.58 -17.70 -4.87
C ASP A 32 0.60 -16.73 -4.22
N VAL A 33 0.60 -16.65 -2.89
CA VAL A 33 -0.18 -15.65 -2.12
C VAL A 33 0.31 -14.24 -2.45
N VAL A 34 1.62 -14.00 -2.37
CA VAL A 34 2.22 -12.69 -2.69
C VAL A 34 1.89 -12.27 -4.12
N ARG A 35 2.02 -13.17 -5.10
CA ARG A 35 1.69 -12.88 -6.50
C ARG A 35 0.22 -12.53 -6.68
N PHE A 36 -0.68 -13.28 -6.05
CA PHE A 36 -2.11 -13.03 -6.12
C PHE A 36 -2.48 -11.66 -5.55
N ASP A 37 -1.97 -11.32 -4.37
CA ASP A 37 -2.31 -10.06 -3.71
C ASP A 37 -1.65 -8.85 -4.37
N LEU A 38 -0.41 -8.98 -4.84
CA LEU A 38 0.23 -7.93 -5.63
C LEU A 38 -0.52 -7.68 -6.96
N ALA A 39 -0.98 -8.74 -7.64
CA ALA A 39 -1.80 -8.60 -8.84
C ALA A 39 -3.12 -7.88 -8.54
N ASN A 40 -3.76 -8.18 -7.42
CA ASN A 40 -4.97 -7.49 -6.97
C ASN A 40 -4.70 -6.01 -6.64
N PHE A 41 -3.58 -5.70 -5.99
CA PHE A 41 -3.15 -4.34 -5.71
C PHE A 41 -2.94 -3.52 -7.00
N ILE A 42 -2.23 -4.10 -7.98
CA ILE A 42 -2.03 -3.48 -9.30
C ILE A 42 -3.37 -3.27 -10.02
N LYS A 43 -4.29 -4.25 -9.95
CA LYS A 43 -5.62 -4.13 -10.54
C LYS A 43 -6.45 -3.01 -9.91
N LYS A 44 -6.39 -2.85 -8.59
CA LYS A 44 -7.03 -1.72 -7.88
C LYS A 44 -6.43 -0.39 -8.35
N ARG A 45 -5.10 -0.29 -8.50
CA ARG A 45 -4.42 0.90 -9.05
C ARG A 45 -4.87 1.23 -10.47
N ALA A 46 -4.92 0.24 -11.36
CA ALA A 46 -5.41 0.44 -12.72
C ALA A 46 -6.87 0.94 -12.76
N ALA A 47 -7.74 0.38 -11.91
CA ALA A 47 -9.11 0.86 -11.78
C ALA A 47 -9.20 2.31 -11.29
N MET A 48 -8.37 2.69 -10.32
CA MET A 48 -8.28 4.09 -9.85
C MET A 48 -7.85 5.03 -10.97
N GLU A 49 -6.87 4.66 -11.79
CA GLU A 49 -6.46 5.48 -12.94
C GLU A 49 -7.57 5.64 -13.98
N LEU A 50 -8.32 4.58 -14.27
CA LEU A 50 -9.47 4.68 -15.18
C LEU A 50 -10.54 5.63 -14.64
N VAL A 51 -10.87 5.54 -13.35
CA VAL A 51 -11.82 6.45 -12.70
C VAL A 51 -11.30 7.90 -12.72
N LEU A 52 -10.01 8.11 -12.42
CA LEU A 52 -9.41 9.45 -12.50
C LEU A 52 -9.45 10.01 -13.92
N ASN A 53 -9.17 9.18 -14.93
CA ASN A 53 -9.26 9.58 -16.32
C ASN A 53 -10.69 9.94 -16.74
N GLU A 54 -11.70 9.21 -16.25
CA GLU A 54 -13.12 9.56 -16.47
C GLU A 54 -13.50 10.92 -15.87
N HIS A 55 -12.92 11.29 -14.72
CA HIS A 55 -13.26 12.53 -14.01
C HIS A 55 -12.43 13.75 -14.42
N PHE A 56 -11.15 13.55 -14.74
CA PHE A 56 -10.20 14.63 -15.00
C PHE A 56 -9.72 14.66 -16.46
N GLY A 57 -9.94 13.60 -17.23
CA GLY A 57 -9.39 13.44 -18.58
C GLY A 57 -7.90 13.07 -18.55
N ASP A 58 -7.25 13.15 -19.71
CA ASP A 58 -5.85 12.75 -19.90
C ASP A 58 -4.85 13.56 -19.04
N ASP A 59 -5.27 14.66 -18.42
CA ASP A 59 -4.43 15.52 -17.56
C ASP A 59 -4.30 15.02 -16.10
N PHE A 60 -4.98 13.92 -15.74
CA PHE A 60 -5.02 13.44 -14.36
C PHE A 60 -3.62 13.11 -13.81
N ASP A 61 -2.72 12.63 -14.67
CA ASP A 61 -1.36 12.25 -14.28
C ASP A 61 -0.56 13.47 -13.76
N ASP A 62 -0.71 14.63 -14.40
CA ASP A 62 -0.05 15.85 -13.94
C ASP A 62 -0.64 16.35 -12.61
N LYS A 63 -1.94 16.17 -12.38
CA LYS A 63 -2.58 16.45 -11.08
C LYS A 63 -2.08 15.51 -9.99
N VAL A 64 -1.91 14.23 -10.29
CA VAL A 64 -1.34 13.24 -9.35
C VAL A 64 0.10 13.61 -9.00
N LYS A 65 0.94 13.94 -9.99
CA LYS A 65 2.32 14.41 -9.75
C LYS A 65 2.36 15.66 -8.87
N MET A 66 1.47 16.62 -9.13
CA MET A 66 1.38 17.83 -8.32
C MET A 66 1.00 17.49 -6.88
N LEU A 67 0.01 16.63 -6.66
CA LEU A 67 -0.41 16.18 -5.32
C LEU A 67 0.74 15.51 -4.56
N MET A 68 1.55 14.67 -5.22
CA MET A 68 2.72 14.03 -4.60
C MET A 68 3.74 15.04 -4.06
N VAL A 69 3.82 16.23 -4.64
CA VAL A 69 4.73 17.30 -4.20
C VAL A 69 4.05 18.22 -3.18
N THR A 70 2.82 18.66 -3.44
CA THR A 70 2.13 19.65 -2.61
C THR A 70 1.56 19.06 -1.31
N ASN A 71 1.25 17.77 -1.30
CA ASN A 71 0.64 17.05 -0.18
C ASN A 71 1.52 15.86 0.25
N ARG A 72 2.84 16.04 0.17
CA ARG A 72 3.83 14.98 0.41
C ARG A 72 3.58 14.19 1.69
N ASP A 73 3.39 14.86 2.83
CA ASP A 73 3.22 14.19 4.12
C ASP A 73 1.94 13.34 4.18
N GLU A 74 0.85 13.82 3.58
CA GLU A 74 -0.41 13.08 3.47
C GLU A 74 -0.25 11.86 2.55
N VAL A 75 0.47 12.02 1.45
CA VAL A 75 0.78 10.94 0.52
C VAL A 75 1.68 9.88 1.18
N GLU A 76 2.72 10.30 1.91
CA GLU A 76 3.60 9.40 2.67
C GLU A 76 2.81 8.64 3.77
N SER A 77 1.92 9.32 4.48
CA SER A 77 1.04 8.69 5.48
C SER A 77 0.08 7.67 4.86
N LYS A 78 -0.52 8.00 3.71
CA LYS A 78 -1.39 7.07 2.99
C LYS A 78 -0.60 5.90 2.43
N MET A 79 0.62 6.12 1.96
CA MET A 79 1.52 5.06 1.49
C MET A 79 1.82 4.06 2.60
N LYS A 80 2.19 4.53 3.80
CA LYS A 80 2.41 3.67 4.98
C LYS A 80 1.18 2.84 5.33
N SER A 81 0.00 3.46 5.31
CA SER A 81 -1.27 2.78 5.53
C SER A 81 -1.54 1.69 4.48
N LEU A 82 -1.24 1.95 3.20
CA LEU A 82 -1.39 0.95 2.13
C LEU A 82 -0.39 -0.21 2.28
N CYS A 83 0.84 0.05 2.73
CA CYS A 83 1.80 -1.01 3.04
C CYS A 83 1.25 -1.92 4.14
N ILE A 84 0.72 -1.33 5.20
CA ILE A 84 0.05 -2.02 6.31
C ILE A 84 -1.12 -2.88 5.83
N GLU A 85 -2.01 -2.32 5.02
CA GLU A 85 -3.17 -3.02 4.46
C GLU A 85 -2.71 -4.24 3.64
N LEU A 86 -1.71 -4.08 2.77
CA LEU A 86 -1.20 -5.16 1.92
C LEU A 86 -0.48 -6.25 2.73
N MET A 87 0.29 -5.89 3.75
CA MET A 87 0.87 -6.86 4.69
C MET A 87 -0.21 -7.73 5.33
N GLY A 88 -1.30 -7.12 5.81
CA GLY A 88 -2.44 -7.84 6.37
C GLY A 88 -3.14 -8.75 5.35
N GLU A 89 -3.30 -8.29 4.10
CA GLU A 89 -3.89 -9.10 3.02
C GLU A 89 -3.04 -10.36 2.73
N ILE A 90 -1.71 -10.26 2.75
CA ILE A 90 -0.79 -11.39 2.49
C ILE A 90 -0.71 -12.35 3.68
N VAL A 91 -0.54 -11.83 4.89
CA VAL A 91 -0.36 -12.65 6.11
C VAL A 91 -1.63 -13.44 6.42
N SER A 92 -2.82 -12.81 6.29
CA SER A 92 -4.11 -13.48 6.57
C SER A 92 -4.44 -14.69 5.69
N LYS A 93 -3.73 -14.87 4.57
CA LYS A 93 -3.88 -16.05 3.68
C LYS A 93 -2.78 -17.09 3.89
N SER A 94 -1.80 -16.78 4.73
CA SER A 94 -0.71 -17.67 5.10
C SER A 94 -1.00 -18.42 6.42
N GLU A 95 -2.04 -18.00 7.16
CA GLU A 95 -2.68 -18.72 8.27
C GLU A 95 -3.74 -19.72 7.77
#